data_AF-A0A2K3J8C7-F1
#
_entry.id   AF-A0A2K3J8C7-F1
#
_cell.length_a   1.000
_cell.length_b   1.000
_cell.length_c   1.000
_cell.angle_alpha   90.00
_cell.angle_beta   90.00
_cell.angle_gamma   90.00
#
_symmetry.space_group_name_H-M   'P 1'
#
loop_
_entity.id
_entity.type
_entity.pdbx_description
1 polymer ?
#
loop_
_entity_poly.entity_id
_entity_poly.type
_entity_poly.pdbx_seq_one_letter_code
_entity_poly.pdbx_strand_id
1 'polypeptide(L)'
;YDYLNGESTIEPNLNDLAPIGKWERGIGNGCPFNLGTYFDRGNWVYSDDIQKNDPPVLFYNLFACGPGRLTDENYLAGAYIFNTTYGLITIASSKSGSMLYFNDFTEPLGEGSTIGEAFQTWFNKQAPFELWEQEWYYGMYLFGDPTLRVLKLDNYSPNKPEITGPINGAPEEEYTFQINDVKDPEGDAIYCYWDWGDGNNSGWKGPYTSDDDIIEHHTFYTKDTYIIKAKLKDVNGAESDWGTLNFSLSKNKLLSNFNFLKKLLYYLRITY
;
A
#
# COMPACT_ATOMS: atom_id res chain seq x y z
N TYR A 1 3.62 -14.54 -40.56
CA TYR A 1 4.29 -15.84 -40.48
C TYR A 1 4.32 -16.22 -39.01
N ASP A 2 3.52 -17.21 -38.62
CA ASP A 2 3.53 -17.79 -37.28
C ASP A 2 4.85 -18.56 -37.14
N TYR A 3 5.76 -18.03 -36.32
CA TYR A 3 7.11 -18.57 -36.21
C TYR A 3 7.19 -19.84 -35.34
N LEU A 4 6.08 -20.23 -34.67
CA LEU A 4 6.05 -21.37 -33.74
C LEU A 4 4.86 -22.34 -33.89
N ASN A 5 4.03 -22.22 -34.91
CA ASN A 5 2.90 -23.14 -35.18
C ASN A 5 1.98 -23.36 -33.96
N GLY A 6 0.97 -22.50 -33.78
CA GLY A 6 -0.19 -22.79 -32.93
C GLY A 6 -0.19 -22.14 -31.54
N GLU A 7 0.64 -21.12 -31.29
CA GLU A 7 0.57 -20.34 -30.03
C GLU A 7 -0.61 -19.37 -29.97
N SER A 8 -1.27 -19.05 -31.09
CA SER A 8 -2.46 -18.16 -31.10
C SER A 8 -3.67 -18.74 -30.34
N THR A 9 -3.59 -20.02 -29.93
CA THR A 9 -4.64 -20.72 -29.18
C THR A 9 -4.20 -21.18 -27.79
N ILE A 10 -2.99 -20.82 -27.34
CA ILE A 10 -2.49 -21.20 -26.00
C ILE A 10 -2.62 -19.99 -25.07
N GLU A 11 -3.62 -20.03 -24.19
CA GLU A 11 -3.76 -19.11 -23.06
C GLU A 11 -3.27 -19.83 -21.78
N PRO A 12 -2.25 -19.30 -21.06
CA PRO A 12 -1.83 -19.88 -19.79
C PRO A 12 -2.89 -19.68 -18.71
N ASN A 13 -3.09 -20.67 -17.86
CA ASN A 13 -3.97 -20.58 -16.70
C ASN A 13 -3.25 -19.88 -15.53
N LEU A 14 -4.05 -19.32 -14.61
CA LEU A 14 -3.54 -18.77 -13.36
C LEU A 14 -2.70 -19.82 -12.62
N ASN A 15 -1.46 -19.44 -12.26
CA ASN A 15 -0.40 -20.23 -11.62
C ASN A 15 0.39 -21.18 -12.51
N ASP A 16 0.22 -21.14 -13.84
CA ASP A 16 1.09 -21.88 -14.75
C ASP A 16 2.55 -21.43 -14.57
N LEU A 17 3.50 -22.35 -14.72
CA LEU A 17 4.93 -22.04 -14.57
C LEU A 17 5.41 -21.20 -15.77
N ALA A 18 6.08 -20.09 -15.49
CA ALA A 18 6.72 -19.23 -16.48
C ALA A 18 8.27 -19.38 -16.43
N PRO A 19 9.01 -18.93 -17.45
CA PRO A 19 10.48 -18.93 -17.42
C PRO A 19 11.06 -18.22 -16.18
N ILE A 20 10.31 -17.26 -15.64
CA ILE A 20 10.58 -16.61 -14.35
C ILE A 20 9.26 -16.56 -13.57
N GLY A 21 9.15 -17.32 -12.48
CA GLY A 21 7.99 -17.31 -11.60
C GLY A 21 6.77 -18.09 -12.14
N LYS A 22 5.58 -17.61 -11.79
CA LYS A 22 4.29 -18.18 -12.19
C LYS A 22 3.43 -17.10 -12.83
N TRP A 23 2.51 -17.50 -13.70
CA TRP A 23 1.49 -16.61 -14.24
C TRP A 23 0.52 -16.20 -13.13
N GLU A 24 0.48 -14.91 -12.79
CA GLU A 24 -0.43 -14.35 -11.78
C GLU A 24 -1.40 -13.35 -12.43
N ARG A 25 -2.62 -13.25 -11.89
CA ARG A 25 -3.60 -12.26 -12.35
C ARG A 25 -3.14 -10.88 -11.86
N GLY A 26 -2.71 -10.02 -12.79
CA GLY A 26 -2.42 -8.62 -12.50
C GLY A 26 -3.71 -7.87 -12.18
N ILE A 27 -4.07 -7.77 -10.90
CA ILE A 27 -5.11 -6.88 -10.41
C ILE A 27 -4.41 -5.62 -9.89
N GLY A 28 -4.51 -4.52 -10.62
CA GLY A 28 -4.13 -3.22 -10.09
C GLY A 28 -5.14 -2.82 -9.03
N ASN A 29 -4.82 -3.00 -7.75
CA ASN A 29 -5.64 -2.63 -6.59
C ASN A 29 -5.83 -1.09 -6.48
N GLY A 30 -6.35 -0.45 -7.52
CA GLY A 30 -6.44 1.02 -7.63
C GLY A 30 -5.12 1.74 -7.93
N CYS A 31 -3.97 1.05 -7.91
CA CYS A 31 -2.68 1.65 -8.27
C CYS A 31 -2.44 1.65 -9.79
N PRO A 32 -1.74 2.67 -10.35
CA PRO A 32 -1.24 2.62 -11.72
C PRO A 32 -0.37 1.37 -11.92
N PHE A 33 -0.74 0.49 -12.84
CA PHE A 33 0.04 -0.70 -13.19
C PHE A 33 0.57 -0.58 -14.63
N ASN A 34 1.85 -0.88 -14.82
CA ASN A 34 2.51 -0.78 -16.11
C ASN A 34 2.24 -2.06 -16.92
N LEU A 35 1.37 -1.98 -17.92
CA LEU A 35 1.12 -3.09 -18.85
C LEU A 35 2.40 -3.54 -19.58
N GLY A 36 3.37 -2.65 -19.79
CA GLY A 36 4.64 -2.95 -20.47
C GLY A 36 5.56 -3.91 -19.71
N THR A 37 5.35 -4.16 -18.41
CA THR A 37 6.06 -5.22 -17.69
C THR A 37 5.40 -6.60 -17.83
N TYR A 38 4.15 -6.65 -18.30
CA TYR A 38 3.38 -7.89 -18.53
C TYR A 38 3.31 -8.30 -19.99
N PHE A 39 3.40 -7.33 -20.90
CA PHE A 39 3.42 -7.53 -22.34
C PHE A 39 4.82 -7.19 -22.87
N ASP A 40 5.79 -8.09 -22.68
CA ASP A 40 7.17 -7.96 -23.17
C ASP A 40 7.32 -8.34 -24.65
N ARG A 41 6.21 -8.64 -25.33
CA ARG A 41 6.15 -8.91 -26.77
C ARG A 41 5.25 -7.87 -27.44
N GLY A 42 5.83 -7.10 -28.36
CA GLY A 42 5.09 -6.13 -29.17
C GLY A 42 4.10 -6.83 -30.10
N ASN A 43 2.83 -6.83 -29.70
CA ASN A 43 1.72 -7.26 -30.54
C ASN A 43 0.59 -6.24 -30.47
N TRP A 44 -0.38 -6.37 -31.37
CA TRP A 44 -1.53 -5.48 -31.45
C TRP A 44 -2.56 -5.84 -30.40
N VAL A 45 -3.22 -4.82 -29.84
CA VAL A 45 -4.42 -4.96 -29.01
C VAL A 45 -5.58 -4.40 -29.80
N TYR A 46 -6.64 -5.20 -29.96
CA TYR A 46 -7.85 -4.85 -30.68
C TYR A 46 -9.02 -4.64 -29.71
N SER A 47 -10.06 -3.96 -30.18
CA SER A 47 -11.28 -3.74 -29.40
C SER A 47 -11.95 -5.05 -28.96
N ASP A 48 -11.86 -6.11 -29.76
CA ASP A 48 -12.36 -7.44 -29.39
C ASP A 48 -11.59 -8.08 -28.23
N ASP A 49 -10.29 -7.80 -28.10
CA ASP A 49 -9.49 -8.28 -26.97
C ASP A 49 -9.98 -7.64 -25.66
N ILE A 50 -10.30 -6.34 -25.70
CA ILE A 50 -10.82 -5.61 -24.54
C ILE A 50 -12.18 -6.16 -24.11
N GLN A 51 -13.06 -6.41 -25.07
CA GLN A 51 -14.38 -6.99 -24.84
C GLN A 51 -14.30 -8.39 -24.23
N LYS A 52 -13.42 -9.25 -24.76
CA LYS A 52 -13.26 -10.63 -24.27
C LYS A 52 -12.71 -10.66 -22.84
N ASN A 53 -11.78 -9.75 -22.52
CA ASN A 53 -11.11 -9.73 -21.22
C ASN A 53 -11.90 -8.96 -20.14
N ASP A 54 -12.69 -7.96 -20.52
CA ASP A 54 -13.46 -7.09 -19.63
C ASP A 54 -12.67 -6.64 -18.39
N PRO A 55 -11.54 -5.92 -18.60
CA PRO A 55 -10.63 -5.59 -17.52
C PRO A 55 -11.33 -4.73 -16.45
N PRO A 56 -11.21 -5.07 -15.15
CA PRO A 56 -11.89 -4.36 -14.06
C PRO A 56 -11.16 -3.07 -13.68
N VAL A 57 -11.03 -2.16 -14.64
CA VAL A 57 -10.33 -0.88 -14.51
C VAL A 57 -11.27 0.25 -14.91
N LEU A 58 -11.27 1.33 -14.12
CA LEU A 58 -12.19 2.45 -14.29
C LEU A 58 -11.62 3.54 -15.22
N PHE A 59 -10.31 3.74 -15.19
CA PHE A 59 -9.60 4.86 -15.81
C PHE A 59 -8.44 4.37 -16.68
N TYR A 60 -8.38 4.78 -17.95
CA TYR A 60 -7.34 4.38 -18.88
C TYR A 60 -6.62 5.59 -19.49
N ASN A 61 -5.28 5.54 -19.51
CA ASN A 61 -4.45 6.42 -20.33
C ASN A 61 -3.68 5.54 -21.32
N LEU A 62 -4.15 5.50 -22.57
CA LEU A 62 -3.62 4.59 -23.58
C LEU A 62 -2.36 5.18 -24.20
N PHE A 63 -1.21 4.64 -23.81
CA PHE A 63 0.06 4.95 -24.43
C PHE A 63 0.25 4.21 -25.76
N ALA A 64 -0.55 4.56 -26.77
CA ALA A 64 -0.51 3.96 -28.09
C ALA A 64 -0.91 4.96 -29.18
N CYS A 65 -0.44 4.72 -30.40
CA CYS A 65 -0.79 5.54 -31.57
C CYS A 65 -2.14 5.13 -32.15
N GLY A 66 -3.06 6.09 -32.31
CA GLY A 66 -4.36 5.89 -32.96
C GLY A 66 -5.52 5.24 -32.18
N PRO A 67 -5.45 4.82 -30.91
CA PRO A 67 -6.58 4.16 -30.26
C PRO A 67 -7.82 5.06 -30.12
N GLY A 68 -7.64 6.39 -30.15
CA GLY A 68 -8.71 7.39 -30.11
C GLY A 68 -9.22 7.81 -31.48
N ARG A 69 -8.97 7.03 -32.55
CA ARG A 69 -9.39 7.38 -33.90
C ARG A 69 -10.89 7.16 -34.09
N LEU A 70 -11.68 8.19 -33.79
CA LEU A 70 -13.15 8.20 -33.87
C LEU A 70 -13.75 7.81 -35.23
N THR A 71 -12.96 7.85 -36.31
CA THR A 71 -13.41 7.45 -37.65
C THR A 71 -13.34 5.96 -37.89
N ASP A 72 -12.64 5.22 -37.02
CA ASP A 72 -12.49 3.78 -37.15
C ASP A 72 -13.70 3.08 -36.53
N GLU A 73 -14.24 2.09 -37.25
CA GLU A 73 -15.24 1.20 -36.66
C GLU A 73 -14.62 0.46 -35.47
N ASN A 74 -15.34 0.43 -34.35
CA ASN A 74 -14.89 -0.19 -33.09
C ASN A 74 -13.50 0.33 -32.63
N TYR A 75 -13.25 1.64 -32.75
CA TYR A 75 -12.01 2.27 -32.28
C TYR A 75 -11.69 1.89 -30.83
N LEU A 76 -10.41 1.58 -30.56
CA LEU A 76 -9.97 0.90 -29.34
C LEU A 76 -10.36 1.63 -28.05
N ALA A 77 -10.17 2.96 -28.00
CA ALA A 77 -10.52 3.75 -26.81
C ALA A 77 -12.01 3.71 -26.47
N GLY A 78 -12.88 3.60 -27.49
CA GLY A 78 -14.32 3.45 -27.30
C GLY A 78 -14.68 2.10 -26.71
N ALA A 79 -13.99 1.03 -27.10
CA ALA A 79 -14.24 -0.32 -26.60
C ALA A 79 -14.05 -0.40 -25.07
N TYR A 80 -13.06 0.31 -24.52
CA TYR A 80 -12.84 0.37 -23.08
C TYR A 80 -14.02 0.97 -22.29
N ILE A 81 -14.80 1.90 -22.85
CA ILE A 81 -15.87 2.60 -22.11
C ILE A 81 -17.29 2.16 -22.51
N PHE A 82 -17.48 1.64 -23.72
CA PHE A 82 -18.81 1.25 -24.21
C PHE A 82 -19.02 -0.26 -24.22
N ASN A 83 -17.96 -1.06 -24.15
CA ASN A 83 -18.02 -2.51 -24.29
C ASN A 83 -17.34 -3.26 -23.13
N THR A 84 -17.13 -2.60 -21.99
CA THR A 84 -16.70 -3.24 -20.74
C THR A 84 -17.71 -2.95 -19.63
N THR A 85 -17.64 -3.72 -18.54
CA THR A 85 -18.48 -3.56 -17.36
C THR A 85 -18.05 -2.36 -16.50
N TYR A 86 -16.79 -1.95 -16.57
CA TYR A 86 -16.17 -1.06 -15.57
C TYR A 86 -15.68 0.27 -16.13
N GLY A 87 -15.23 0.32 -17.39
CA GLY A 87 -14.50 1.48 -17.91
C GLY A 87 -15.38 2.74 -17.95
N LEU A 88 -14.88 3.81 -17.33
CA LEU A 88 -15.60 5.09 -17.26
C LEU A 88 -15.01 6.14 -18.19
N ILE A 89 -13.70 6.11 -18.38
CA ILE A 89 -12.99 7.13 -19.14
C ILE A 89 -11.68 6.61 -19.72
N THR A 90 -11.39 7.05 -20.93
CA THR A 90 -10.15 6.75 -21.64
C THR A 90 -9.53 8.04 -22.20
N ILE A 91 -8.22 8.20 -22.03
CA ILE A 91 -7.42 9.22 -22.70
C ILE A 91 -6.59 8.51 -23.79
N ALA A 92 -6.66 9.02 -25.01
CA ALA A 92 -6.08 8.34 -26.17
C ALA A 92 -5.81 9.29 -27.33
N SER A 93 -4.79 8.97 -28.13
CA SER A 93 -4.47 9.70 -29.36
C SER A 93 -5.27 9.19 -30.55
N SER A 94 -5.79 10.07 -31.40
CA SER A 94 -6.45 9.72 -32.67
C SER A 94 -5.48 9.44 -33.82
N LYS A 95 -4.20 9.74 -33.63
CA LYS A 95 -3.14 9.61 -34.64
C LYS A 95 -1.83 9.13 -34.01
N SER A 96 -0.74 9.20 -34.76
CA SER A 96 0.59 9.03 -34.18
C SER A 96 0.81 10.04 -33.06
N GLY A 97 1.30 9.56 -31.92
CA GLY A 97 1.49 10.36 -30.71
C GLY A 97 0.74 9.78 -29.52
N SER A 98 1.01 10.33 -28.33
CA SER A 98 0.42 9.95 -27.05
C SER A 98 0.75 11.00 -25.97
N MET A 99 0.20 10.85 -24.76
CA MET A 99 0.59 11.64 -23.60
C MET A 99 2.05 11.37 -23.21
N LEU A 100 2.86 12.41 -23.12
CA LEU A 100 4.16 12.41 -22.42
C LEU A 100 4.03 13.22 -21.13
N TYR A 101 5.09 13.27 -20.31
CA TYR A 101 5.10 14.05 -19.08
C TYR A 101 3.94 13.72 -18.13
N PHE A 102 3.73 12.43 -17.85
CA PHE A 102 2.57 11.94 -17.11
C PHE A 102 2.36 12.62 -15.74
N ASN A 103 3.43 13.05 -15.07
CA ASN A 103 3.34 13.76 -13.80
C ASN A 103 2.48 15.03 -13.89
N ASP A 104 2.54 15.75 -15.01
CA ASP A 104 1.74 16.96 -15.23
C ASP A 104 0.24 16.66 -15.35
N PHE A 105 -0.11 15.40 -15.61
CA PHE A 105 -1.48 14.91 -15.60
C PHE A 105 -1.84 14.24 -14.26
N THR A 106 -0.96 13.42 -13.68
CA THR A 106 -1.27 12.61 -12.48
C THR A 106 -1.18 13.39 -11.17
N GLU A 107 -0.31 14.40 -11.07
CA GLU A 107 -0.20 15.23 -9.86
C GLU A 107 -1.52 15.99 -9.58
N PRO A 108 -2.12 16.72 -10.55
CA PRO A 108 -3.43 17.36 -10.33
C PRO A 108 -4.54 16.36 -9.95
N LEU A 109 -4.51 15.13 -10.46
CA LEU A 109 -5.47 14.09 -10.06
C LEU A 109 -5.30 13.69 -8.59
N GLY A 110 -4.06 13.51 -8.13
CA GLY A 110 -3.74 13.22 -6.72
C GLY A 110 -4.09 14.37 -5.77
N GLU A 111 -4.13 15.59 -6.28
CA GLU A 111 -4.60 16.79 -5.57
C GLU A 111 -6.13 16.95 -5.61
N GLY A 112 -6.83 16.03 -6.28
CA GLY A 112 -8.29 15.97 -6.31
C GLY A 112 -8.94 16.71 -7.48
N SER A 113 -8.16 17.16 -8.47
CA SER A 113 -8.73 17.72 -9.71
C SER A 113 -9.58 16.69 -10.45
N THR A 114 -10.56 17.16 -11.20
CA THR A 114 -11.26 16.33 -12.19
C THR A 114 -10.30 15.89 -13.30
N ILE A 115 -10.67 14.83 -14.01
CA ILE A 115 -9.85 14.32 -15.12
C ILE A 115 -9.75 15.35 -16.25
N GLY A 116 -10.82 16.11 -16.49
CA GLY A 116 -10.81 17.22 -17.45
C GLY A 116 -9.87 18.35 -17.06
N GLU A 117 -9.88 18.77 -15.79
CA GLU A 117 -8.97 19.79 -15.26
C GLU A 117 -7.50 19.34 -15.33
N ALA A 118 -7.23 18.08 -14.95
CA ALA A 118 -5.91 17.48 -15.04
C ALA A 118 -5.42 17.39 -16.50
N PHE A 119 -6.29 16.96 -17.43
CA PHE A 119 -5.98 16.89 -18.86
C PHE A 119 -5.69 18.27 -19.45
N GLN A 120 -6.50 19.28 -19.09
CA GLN A 120 -6.27 20.67 -19.50
C GLN A 120 -4.95 21.22 -18.92
N THR A 121 -4.66 20.93 -17.66
CA THR A 121 -3.42 21.36 -16.97
C THR A 121 -2.21 20.76 -17.66
N TRP A 122 -2.23 19.45 -17.90
CA TRP A 122 -1.20 18.74 -18.66
C TRP A 122 -0.97 19.40 -20.03
N PHE A 123 -2.03 19.58 -20.83
CA PHE A 123 -1.91 20.12 -22.19
C PHE A 123 -1.36 21.56 -22.18
N ASN A 124 -1.81 22.40 -21.24
CA ASN A 124 -1.33 23.77 -21.11
C ASN A 124 0.13 23.86 -20.67
N LYS A 125 0.61 22.95 -19.81
CA LYS A 125 2.01 22.91 -19.39
C LYS A 125 2.98 22.55 -20.53
N GLN A 126 2.48 21.95 -21.60
CA GLN A 126 3.28 21.67 -22.80
C GLN A 126 3.49 22.93 -23.68
N ALA A 127 2.84 24.04 -23.36
CA ALA A 127 3.03 25.30 -24.09
C ALA A 127 4.28 26.07 -23.60
N PRO A 128 4.94 26.87 -24.46
CA PRO A 128 4.63 27.10 -25.87
C PRO A 128 5.05 25.93 -26.77
N PHE A 129 4.14 25.42 -27.60
CA PHE A 129 4.38 24.24 -28.41
C PHE A 129 5.37 24.47 -29.55
N GLU A 130 6.44 23.68 -29.59
CA GLU A 130 7.25 23.44 -30.78
C GLU A 130 6.47 22.62 -31.83
N LEU A 131 6.93 22.63 -33.08
CA LEU A 131 6.24 21.92 -34.17
C LEU A 131 6.06 20.43 -33.88
N TRP A 132 7.10 19.76 -33.36
CA TRP A 132 7.02 18.34 -33.05
C TRP A 132 6.03 18.04 -31.92
N GLU A 133 5.84 18.98 -30.98
CA GLU A 133 4.86 18.85 -29.89
C GLU A 133 3.44 18.99 -30.41
N GLN A 134 3.20 19.89 -31.37
CA GLN A 134 1.91 19.96 -32.07
C GLN A 134 1.67 18.66 -32.86
N GLU A 135 2.69 18.17 -33.55
CA GLU A 135 2.64 16.90 -34.29
C GLU A 135 2.47 15.68 -33.38
N TRP A 136 2.86 15.76 -32.11
CA TRP A 136 2.75 14.64 -31.17
C TRP A 136 1.48 14.70 -30.30
N TYR A 137 1.15 15.86 -29.73
CA TYR A 137 0.06 16.01 -28.75
C TYR A 137 -1.29 16.39 -29.36
N TYR A 138 -1.33 17.06 -30.51
CA TYR A 138 -2.63 17.38 -31.11
C TYR A 138 -3.34 16.08 -31.48
N GLY A 139 -4.66 16.01 -31.29
CA GLY A 139 -5.41 14.76 -31.47
C GLY A 139 -5.39 13.82 -30.27
N MET A 140 -4.85 14.27 -29.12
CA MET A 140 -5.20 13.66 -27.83
C MET A 140 -6.66 13.99 -27.48
N TYR A 141 -7.42 12.95 -27.15
CA TYR A 141 -8.83 13.05 -26.77
C TYR A 141 -9.05 12.43 -25.40
N LEU A 142 -10.05 12.96 -24.70
CA LEU A 142 -10.64 12.41 -23.51
C LEU A 142 -12.03 11.87 -23.89
N PHE A 143 -12.25 10.58 -23.68
CA PHE A 143 -13.50 9.86 -23.97
C PHE A 143 -14.16 9.45 -22.66
N GLY A 144 -15.34 9.99 -22.35
CA GLY A 144 -16.05 9.74 -21.09
C GLY A 144 -16.50 11.05 -20.44
N ASP A 145 -16.78 11.01 -19.14
CA ASP A 145 -17.17 12.20 -18.37
C ASP A 145 -15.93 12.90 -17.79
N PRO A 146 -15.55 14.10 -18.27
CA PRO A 146 -14.37 14.81 -17.78
C PRO A 146 -14.52 15.32 -16.34
N THR A 147 -15.72 15.31 -15.76
CA THR A 147 -15.98 15.78 -14.39
C THR A 147 -15.69 14.74 -13.31
N LEU A 148 -15.40 13.49 -13.72
CA LEU A 148 -14.98 12.44 -12.81
C LEU A 148 -13.68 12.82 -12.07
N ARG A 149 -13.58 12.37 -10.82
CA ARG A 149 -12.39 12.52 -9.97
C ARG A 149 -11.91 11.15 -9.56
N VAL A 150 -10.60 10.99 -9.43
CA VAL A 150 -10.07 9.89 -8.63
C VAL A 150 -10.44 10.20 -7.19
N LEU A 151 -11.14 9.28 -6.52
CA LEU A 151 -11.46 9.45 -5.12
C LEU A 151 -10.15 9.44 -4.35
N LYS A 152 -9.75 10.61 -3.87
CA LYS A 152 -8.84 10.68 -2.73
C LYS A 152 -9.68 10.22 -1.55
N LEU A 153 -9.48 8.97 -1.13
CA LEU A 153 -9.87 8.61 0.22
C LEU A 153 -9.10 9.60 1.11
N ASP A 154 -9.83 10.33 1.96
CA ASP A 154 -9.16 11.06 3.04
C ASP A 154 -8.26 10.06 3.76
N ASN A 155 -7.13 10.53 4.28
CA ASN A 155 -6.23 9.68 5.06
C ASN A 155 -6.47 9.98 6.54
N TYR A 156 -7.30 9.17 7.18
CA TYR A 156 -7.55 9.16 8.60
C TYR A 156 -6.40 8.44 9.31
N SER A 157 -6.02 8.93 10.48
CA SER A 157 -4.98 8.26 11.24
C SER A 157 -5.47 6.92 11.78
N PRO A 158 -4.54 5.96 11.99
CA PRO A 158 -4.87 4.74 12.72
C PRO A 158 -5.42 5.03 14.11
N ASN A 159 -6.17 4.09 14.65
CA ASN A 159 -6.70 4.20 16.00
C ASN A 159 -5.57 4.39 17.04
N LYS A 160 -5.91 5.05 18.16
CA LYS A 160 -4.96 5.14 19.29
C LYS A 160 -4.67 3.72 19.81
N PRO A 161 -3.39 3.31 19.91
CA PRO A 161 -3.04 1.96 20.34
C PRO A 161 -3.39 1.74 21.81
N GLU A 162 -4.01 0.60 22.11
CA GLU A 162 -4.23 0.12 23.47
C GLU A 162 -3.12 -0.88 23.84
N ILE A 163 -2.22 -0.47 24.73
CA ILE A 163 -1.08 -1.28 25.16
C ILE A 163 -1.51 -2.20 26.30
N THR A 164 -1.29 -3.49 26.14
CA THR A 164 -1.50 -4.52 27.15
C THR A 164 -0.21 -5.26 27.47
N GLY A 165 -0.06 -5.69 28.73
CA GLY A 165 1.14 -6.38 29.20
C GLY A 165 1.28 -6.31 30.72
N PRO A 166 2.37 -6.85 31.28
CA PRO A 166 2.69 -6.72 32.70
C PRO A 166 2.80 -5.25 33.11
N ILE A 167 2.32 -4.90 34.31
CA ILE A 167 2.44 -3.54 34.89
C ILE A 167 3.49 -3.46 36.01
N ASN A 168 4.11 -4.58 36.36
CA ASN A 168 5.18 -4.63 37.34
C ASN A 168 6.11 -5.83 37.08
N GLY A 169 7.35 -5.72 37.59
CA GLY A 169 8.39 -6.72 37.36
C GLY A 169 9.59 -6.66 38.30
N ALA A 170 10.51 -7.60 38.10
CA ALA A 170 11.89 -7.60 38.60
C ALA A 170 12.90 -7.24 37.50
N PRO A 171 14.06 -6.63 37.86
CA PRO A 171 15.10 -6.31 36.89
C PRO A 171 15.65 -7.53 36.15
N GLU A 172 16.15 -7.30 34.93
CA GLU A 172 16.82 -8.30 34.08
C GLU A 172 15.90 -9.45 33.61
N GLU A 173 14.59 -9.28 33.72
CA GLU A 173 13.60 -10.17 33.12
C GLU A 173 13.04 -9.55 31.83
N GLU A 174 12.83 -10.39 30.82
CA GLU A 174 12.21 -9.98 29.56
C GLU A 174 10.67 -10.01 29.69
N TYR A 175 10.03 -8.92 29.32
CA TYR A 175 8.58 -8.77 29.35
C TYR A 175 8.02 -8.64 27.94
N THR A 176 6.80 -9.17 27.76
CA THR A 176 6.07 -9.08 26.50
C THR A 176 4.96 -8.04 26.62
N PHE A 177 4.90 -7.14 25.65
CA PHE A 177 3.87 -6.12 25.51
C PHE A 177 3.17 -6.29 24.17
N GLN A 178 1.89 -5.96 24.12
CA GLN A 178 1.06 -6.16 22.96
C GLN A 178 0.13 -4.98 22.72
N ILE A 179 -0.08 -4.63 21.46
CA ILE A 179 -1.17 -3.75 21.02
C ILE A 179 -2.22 -4.63 20.38
N ASN A 180 -3.46 -4.48 20.83
CA ASN A 180 -4.63 -5.17 20.28
C ASN A 180 -5.46 -4.21 19.44
N ASP A 181 -6.35 -4.77 18.63
CA ASP A 181 -7.37 -4.02 17.87
C ASP A 181 -6.75 -2.93 16.96
N VAL A 182 -5.63 -3.25 16.33
CA VAL A 182 -4.92 -2.33 15.43
C VAL A 182 -5.78 -2.08 14.19
N LYS A 183 -6.24 -0.84 14.01
CA LYS A 183 -7.19 -0.48 12.96
C LYS A 183 -6.79 0.80 12.25
N ASP A 184 -6.90 0.75 10.94
CA ASP A 184 -6.82 1.89 10.06
C ASP A 184 -8.18 2.03 9.35
N PRO A 185 -8.83 3.22 9.37
CA PRO A 185 -10.17 3.37 8.80
C PRO A 185 -10.27 3.03 7.31
N GLU A 186 -9.17 3.15 6.58
CA GLU A 186 -9.03 2.88 5.15
C GLU A 186 -8.52 1.46 4.87
N GLY A 187 -8.12 0.74 5.91
CA GLY A 187 -7.49 -0.57 5.80
C GLY A 187 -6.06 -0.49 5.27
N ASP A 188 -5.41 0.67 5.41
CA ASP A 188 -4.02 0.85 5.03
C ASP A 188 -3.09 0.03 5.93
N ALA A 189 -1.91 -0.29 5.40
CA ALA A 189 -0.88 -0.98 6.17
C ALA A 189 -0.27 -0.05 7.24
N ILE A 190 0.01 -0.60 8.42
CA ILE A 190 0.36 0.18 9.61
C ILE A 190 1.78 -0.14 10.06
N TYR A 191 2.49 0.89 10.53
CA TYR A 191 3.76 0.78 11.24
C TYR A 191 3.58 1.17 12.71
N CYS A 192 4.31 0.51 13.60
CA CYS A 192 4.26 0.76 15.03
C CYS A 192 5.62 1.22 15.57
N TYR A 193 5.59 2.19 16.47
CA TYR A 193 6.75 2.68 17.20
C TYR A 193 6.53 2.52 18.71
N TRP A 194 7.51 1.93 19.39
CA TRP A 194 7.54 1.78 20.85
C TRP A 194 8.62 2.67 21.46
N ASP A 195 8.24 3.43 22.49
CA ASP A 195 9.13 4.13 23.41
C ASP A 195 8.99 3.47 24.78
N TRP A 196 10.08 2.86 25.27
CA TRP A 196 10.06 2.09 26.51
C TRP A 196 10.16 2.96 27.77
N GLY A 197 10.42 4.26 27.62
CA GLY A 197 10.55 5.20 28.75
C GLY A 197 11.87 5.10 29.51
N ASP A 198 12.79 4.23 29.09
CA ASP A 198 14.14 4.04 29.64
C ASP A 198 15.25 4.69 28.79
N GLY A 199 14.86 5.39 27.72
CA GLY A 199 15.75 5.96 26.71
C GLY A 199 15.90 5.11 25.44
N ASN A 200 15.39 3.88 25.42
CA ASN A 200 15.37 3.01 24.25
C ASN A 200 14.02 3.07 23.50
N ASN A 201 14.06 2.76 22.21
CA ASN A 201 12.88 2.67 21.35
C ASN A 201 13.06 1.59 20.27
N SER A 202 11.97 1.18 19.63
CA SER A 202 11.97 0.15 18.58
C SER A 202 12.30 0.68 17.19
N GLY A 203 12.28 2.00 16.97
CA GLY A 203 12.03 2.57 15.65
C GLY A 203 10.62 2.21 15.13
N TRP A 204 10.32 2.58 13.89
CA TRP A 204 9.08 2.15 13.22
C TRP A 204 9.25 0.71 12.70
N LYS A 205 8.41 -0.21 13.18
CA LYS A 205 8.36 -1.61 12.75
C LYS A 205 7.07 -1.90 11.99
N GLY A 206 7.12 -2.86 11.07
CA GLY A 206 6.00 -3.22 10.19
C GLY A 206 6.46 -3.49 8.75
N PRO A 207 5.55 -3.52 7.77
CA PRO A 207 4.13 -3.22 7.90
C PRO A 207 3.32 -4.33 8.59
N TYR A 208 2.28 -3.93 9.31
CA TYR A 208 1.22 -4.77 9.86
C TYR A 208 -0.08 -4.52 9.09
N THR A 209 -0.92 -5.53 8.97
CA THR A 209 -2.27 -5.39 8.43
C THR A 209 -3.25 -4.96 9.52
N SER A 210 -4.36 -4.33 9.10
CA SER A 210 -5.47 -4.07 10.01
C SER A 210 -5.95 -5.39 10.63
N ASP A 211 -6.25 -5.37 11.92
CA ASP A 211 -6.58 -6.51 12.80
C ASP A 211 -5.40 -7.37 13.28
N ASP A 212 -4.14 -7.05 12.94
CA ASP A 212 -2.98 -7.73 13.51
C ASP A 212 -2.75 -7.36 14.99
N ASP A 213 -2.42 -8.37 15.80
CA ASP A 213 -1.86 -8.16 17.13
C ASP A 213 -0.36 -7.85 17.01
N ILE A 214 0.08 -6.70 17.53
CA ILE A 214 1.49 -6.30 17.50
C ILE A 214 2.15 -6.66 18.82
N ILE A 215 3.09 -7.59 18.80
CA ILE A 215 3.78 -8.11 19.99
C ILE A 215 5.25 -7.68 19.98
N GLU A 216 5.71 -7.10 21.09
CA GLU A 216 7.10 -6.70 21.29
C GLU A 216 7.63 -7.12 22.66
N HIS A 217 8.96 -7.27 22.75
CA HIS A 217 9.65 -7.70 23.95
C HIS A 217 10.64 -6.63 24.41
N HIS A 218 10.71 -6.38 25.73
CA HIS A 218 11.70 -5.46 26.30
C HIS A 218 12.15 -5.90 27.68
N THR A 219 13.40 -5.57 28.02
CA THR A 219 14.01 -5.86 29.32
C THR A 219 14.38 -4.56 30.02
N PHE A 220 13.96 -4.42 31.28
CA PHE A 220 14.28 -3.25 32.11
C PHE A 220 15.36 -3.59 33.14
N TYR A 221 16.32 -2.68 33.31
CA TYR A 221 17.50 -2.91 34.15
C TYR A 221 17.51 -2.08 35.44
N THR A 222 16.98 -0.87 35.42
CA THR A 222 17.05 0.06 36.55
C THR A 222 15.75 0.11 37.33
N LYS A 223 15.83 0.18 38.66
CA LYS A 223 14.63 0.26 39.49
C LYS A 223 13.96 1.63 39.29
N ASP A 224 12.87 1.66 38.55
CA ASP A 224 12.08 2.87 38.31
C ASP A 224 10.63 2.55 37.91
N THR A 225 9.83 3.60 37.69
CA THR A 225 8.56 3.52 36.97
C THR A 225 8.74 4.08 35.56
N TYR A 226 8.42 3.26 34.58
CA TYR A 226 8.54 3.58 33.16
C TYR A 226 7.16 3.84 32.58
N ILE A 227 7.06 4.90 31.77
CA ILE A 227 5.88 5.18 30.95
C ILE A 227 6.16 4.63 29.56
N ILE A 228 5.69 3.41 29.31
CA ILE A 228 5.77 2.79 27.98
C ILE A 228 4.76 3.50 27.09
N LYS A 229 5.19 3.91 25.89
CA LYS A 229 4.33 4.56 24.91
C LYS A 229 4.42 3.84 23.57
N ALA A 230 3.31 3.80 22.86
CA ALA A 230 3.26 3.28 21.51
C ALA A 230 2.49 4.24 20.59
N LYS A 231 2.89 4.28 19.32
CA LYS A 231 2.25 5.08 18.27
C LYS A 231 2.12 4.26 16.99
N LEU A 232 1.02 4.45 16.29
CA LEU A 232 0.77 3.84 14.98
C LEU A 232 0.88 4.90 13.88
N LYS A 233 1.26 4.47 12.67
CA LYS A 233 1.34 5.31 11.47
C LYS A 233 1.01 4.50 10.23
N ASP A 234 0.18 5.02 9.35
CA ASP A 234 -0.14 4.37 8.08
C ASP A 234 0.98 4.53 7.01
N VAL A 235 0.79 3.96 5.83
CA VAL A 235 1.72 4.09 4.68
C VAL A 235 1.77 5.50 4.10
N ASN A 236 0.73 6.30 4.31
CA ASN A 236 0.58 7.66 3.80
C ASN A 236 1.12 8.72 4.78
N GLY A 237 1.52 8.30 5.98
CA GLY A 237 2.17 9.09 7.01
C GLY A 237 1.26 9.72 8.07
N ALA A 238 -0.05 9.43 8.14
CA ALA A 238 -0.83 9.91 9.28
C ALA A 238 -0.54 9.07 10.53
N GLU A 239 -0.41 9.76 11.66
CA GLU A 239 0.01 9.16 12.92
C GLU A 239 -1.14 9.21 13.93
N SER A 240 -1.29 8.14 14.72
CA SER A 240 -2.26 8.06 15.82
C SER A 240 -1.89 8.97 17.00
N ASP A 241 -2.76 9.11 17.98
CA ASP A 241 -2.33 9.55 19.31
C ASP A 241 -1.43 8.49 19.98
N TRP A 242 -0.65 8.89 20.99
CA TRP A 242 0.15 7.95 21.79
C TRP A 242 -0.73 7.14 22.74
N GLY A 243 -0.63 5.81 22.67
CA GLY A 243 -1.03 4.89 23.73
C GLY A 243 0.00 4.86 24.84
N THR A 244 -0.40 4.64 26.10
CA THR A 244 0.52 4.62 27.24
C THR A 244 0.19 3.50 28.24
N LEU A 245 1.23 2.93 28.86
CA LEU A 245 1.13 1.95 29.95
C LEU A 245 2.21 2.25 31.00
N ASN A 246 1.81 2.33 32.28
CA ASN A 246 2.75 2.51 33.38
C ASN A 246 3.26 1.14 33.85
N PHE A 247 4.58 0.95 33.81
CA PHE A 247 5.26 -0.26 34.26
C PHE A 247 6.20 0.07 35.43
N SER A 248 6.01 -0.59 36.58
CA SER A 248 6.81 -0.34 37.78
C SER A 248 7.77 -1.49 38.10
N LEU A 249 9.07 -1.22 38.02
CA LEU A 249 10.12 -2.16 38.42
C LEU A 249 10.39 -1.99 39.93
N SER A 250 9.83 -2.86 40.76
CA SER A 250 9.82 -2.65 42.22
C SER A 250 10.25 -3.85 43.06
N LYS A 251 10.25 -5.07 42.49
CA LYS A 251 10.64 -6.27 43.25
C LYS A 251 12.16 -6.40 43.28
N ASN A 252 12.74 -6.21 44.46
CA ASN A 252 13.98 -6.91 44.77
C ASN A 252 13.67 -8.40 44.68
N LYS A 253 14.51 -9.19 43.99
CA LYS A 253 14.54 -10.64 44.15
C LYS A 253 14.55 -10.88 45.65
N LEU A 254 13.42 -11.29 46.23
CA LEU A 254 13.41 -11.78 47.60
C LEU A 254 14.35 -12.96 47.51
N LEU A 255 15.59 -12.77 47.98
CA LEU A 255 16.52 -13.87 48.21
C LEU A 255 15.65 -14.93 48.86
N SER A 256 15.60 -16.10 48.23
CA SER A 256 14.97 -17.30 48.75
C SER A 256 15.73 -17.81 49.98
N ASN A 257 16.01 -16.91 50.94
CA ASN A 257 16.56 -17.17 52.26
C ASN A 257 15.49 -17.74 53.19
N PHE A 258 14.24 -17.91 52.75
CA PHE A 258 13.24 -18.68 53.49
C PHE A 258 13.69 -20.12 53.75
N ASN A 259 14.47 -20.73 52.84
CA ASN A 259 15.03 -22.07 53.07
C ASN A 259 16.26 -22.05 53.98
N PHE A 260 17.08 -21.00 53.93
CA PHE A 260 18.26 -20.86 54.80
C PHE A 260 17.85 -20.57 56.26
N LEU A 261 16.90 -19.65 56.48
CA LEU A 261 16.35 -19.34 57.81
C LEU A 261 15.57 -20.52 58.40
N LYS A 262 14.81 -21.27 57.60
CA LYS A 262 14.18 -22.53 58.06
C LYS A 262 15.22 -23.60 58.44
N LYS A 263 16.32 -23.74 57.67
CA LYS A 263 17.42 -24.65 58.03
C LYS A 263 18.12 -24.20 59.31
N LEU A 264 18.43 -22.92 59.46
CA LEU A 264 19.09 -22.36 60.65
C LEU A 264 18.23 -22.54 61.91
N LEU A 265 16.91 -22.27 61.81
CA LEU A 265 15.97 -22.48 62.92
C LEU A 265 15.75 -23.97 63.24
N TYR A 266 15.85 -24.86 62.25
CA TYR A 266 15.83 -26.31 62.46
C TYR A 266 17.08 -26.79 63.21
N TYR A 267 18.28 -26.30 62.85
CA TYR A 267 19.52 -26.65 63.54
C TYR A 267 19.61 -26.07 64.96
N LEU A 268 19.06 -24.87 65.20
CA LEU A 268 19.04 -24.25 66.53
C LEU A 268 18.02 -24.90 67.50
N ARG A 269 17.02 -25.65 67.00
CA ARG A 269 16.05 -26.38 67.83
C ARG A 269 16.55 -27.73 68.36
N ILE A 270 17.68 -28.25 67.89
CA ILE A 270 18.19 -29.59 68.27
C ILE A 270 19.17 -29.50 69.46
N THR A 271 19.58 -28.30 69.85
CA THR A 271 20.42 -28.06 71.03
C THR A 271 19.61 -27.41 72.16
N TYR A 272 18.84 -28.21 72.90
CA TYR A 272 18.53 -28.08 74.34
C TYR A 272 17.95 -29.40 74.85
#